data_AF-A0A7Y8IWS3-F1
#
_entry.id   AF-A0A7Y8IWS3-F1
#
_cell.length_a   1.000
_cell.length_b   1.000
_cell.length_c   1.000
_cell.angle_alpha   90.00
_cell.angle_beta   90.00
_cell.angle_gamma   90.00
#
_symmetry.space_group_name_H-M   'P 1'
#
loop_
_entity.id
_entity.type
_entity.pdbx_description
1 polymer ?
#
loop_
_entity_poly.entity_id
_entity_poly.type
_entity_poly.pdbx_seq_one_letter_code
_entity_poly.pdbx_strand_id
1 'polypeptide(L)'
;LWTYDFRRTEMCIIPYGTQEGEISFCAYNTGVGWRNIIEKMHMVATVANWYKQRGKHKVYASGKPLELDSYEHDLWVDPVVAARVRPREDGAPRTAHEEELMLRRLYNEIVSGRKEEELVQLK
;
A
#
# COMPACT_ATOMS: atom_id res chain seq x y z
N LEU A 1 12.36 2.91 -26.61
CA LEU A 1 12.07 4.03 -25.69
C LEU A 1 11.52 5.16 -26.55
N TRP A 2 10.21 5.14 -26.81
CA TRP A 2 9.63 5.94 -27.88
C TRP A 2 9.03 7.22 -27.31
N THR A 3 9.55 8.36 -27.78
CA THR A 3 9.05 9.73 -27.58
C THR A 3 9.37 10.38 -26.22
N TYR A 4 10.66 10.60 -25.96
CA TYR A 4 11.08 11.64 -25.04
C TYR A 4 11.33 12.93 -25.83
N ASP A 5 10.62 14.02 -25.52
CA ASP A 5 10.73 15.30 -26.22
C ASP A 5 11.62 16.27 -25.43
N PHE A 6 12.85 16.50 -25.89
CA PHE A 6 13.81 17.42 -25.27
C PHE A 6 13.29 18.87 -25.18
N ARG A 7 12.40 19.26 -26.10
CA ARG A 7 11.78 20.59 -26.07
C ARG A 7 10.89 20.78 -24.85
N ARG A 8 10.34 19.70 -24.28
CA ARG A 8 9.55 19.76 -23.03
C ARG A 8 10.42 20.10 -21.82
N THR A 9 11.67 19.65 -21.80
CA THR A 9 12.62 20.02 -20.75
C THR A 9 13.14 21.44 -20.86
N GLU A 10 13.31 21.92 -22.09
CA GLU A 10 13.73 23.30 -22.38
C GLU A 10 12.64 24.33 -22.07
N MET A 11 11.36 23.97 -22.24
CA MET A 11 10.22 24.86 -21.93
C MET A 11 9.79 24.84 -20.46
N CYS A 12 10.36 23.98 -19.63
CA CYS A 12 9.92 23.86 -18.24
C CYS A 12 10.41 25.06 -17.41
N ILE A 13 9.48 25.96 -17.09
CA ILE A 13 9.75 27.21 -16.35
C ILE A 13 9.90 27.02 -14.85
N ILE A 14 9.54 25.86 -14.31
CA ILE A 14 9.57 25.61 -12.87
C ILE A 14 11.00 25.23 -12.49
N PRO A 15 11.71 26.04 -11.69
CA PRO A 15 13.05 25.72 -11.24
C PRO A 15 13.00 24.65 -10.14
N TYR A 16 14.03 23.81 -10.11
CA TYR A 16 14.29 22.82 -9.09
C TYR A 16 15.75 22.94 -8.64
N GLY A 17 15.95 23.20 -7.35
CA GLY A 17 17.29 23.33 -6.77
C GLY A 17 17.93 21.97 -6.53
N THR A 18 19.13 21.78 -7.05
CA THR A 18 19.99 20.62 -6.75
C THR A 18 21.33 21.08 -6.19
N GLN A 19 22.14 20.15 -5.66
CA GLN A 19 23.50 20.49 -5.20
C GLN A 19 24.37 21.10 -6.31
N GLU A 20 24.12 20.72 -7.57
CA GLU A 20 24.88 21.16 -8.75
C GLU A 20 24.32 22.46 -9.37
N GLY A 21 23.29 23.05 -8.76
CA GLY A 21 22.64 24.27 -9.24
C GLY A 21 21.17 24.08 -9.60
N GLU A 22 20.60 25.10 -10.25
CA GLU A 22 19.20 25.10 -10.65
C GLU A 22 19.01 24.36 -11.99
N ILE A 23 18.05 23.44 -12.00
CA ILE A 23 17.62 22.69 -13.18
C ILE A 23 16.10 22.79 -13.30
N SER A 24 15.53 22.50 -14.47
CA SER A 24 14.07 22.50 -14.58
C SER A 24 13.43 21.29 -13.90
N PHE A 25 12.23 21.46 -13.35
CA PHE A 25 11.47 20.38 -12.69
C PHE A 25 11.26 19.17 -13.61
N CYS A 26 10.98 19.43 -14.89
CA CYS A 26 10.83 18.38 -15.90
C CYS A 26 12.15 17.65 -16.17
N ALA A 27 13.30 18.33 -16.11
CA ALA A 27 14.59 17.68 -16.31
C ALA A 27 14.92 16.71 -15.15
N TYR A 28 14.54 17.07 -13.93
CA TYR A 28 14.77 16.23 -12.76
C TYR A 28 13.82 15.03 -12.69
N ASN A 29 12.51 15.24 -12.80
CA ASN A 29 11.52 14.20 -12.48
C ASN A 29 11.08 13.36 -13.67
N THR A 30 10.77 14.04 -14.77
CA THR A 30 10.21 13.39 -15.97
C THR A 30 11.30 13.18 -17.02
N GLY A 31 12.49 13.71 -16.75
CA GLY A 31 13.50 14.02 -17.75
C GLY A 31 14.43 12.86 -18.11
N VAL A 32 15.38 13.10 -19.02
CA VAL A 32 16.43 12.12 -19.33
C VAL A 32 17.40 12.02 -18.16
N GLY A 33 17.12 11.11 -17.23
CA GLY A 33 18.11 10.53 -16.32
C GLY A 33 18.88 11.51 -15.42
N TRP A 34 18.50 12.79 -15.33
CA TRP A 34 19.25 13.79 -14.57
C TRP A 34 19.22 13.48 -13.08
N ARG A 35 18.05 13.07 -12.57
CA ARG A 35 17.92 12.45 -11.24
C ARG A 35 18.90 11.30 -11.06
N ASN A 36 18.94 10.35 -12.00
CA ASN A 36 19.82 9.18 -11.88
C ASN A 36 21.30 9.56 -11.85
N ILE A 37 21.70 10.60 -12.58
CA ILE A 37 23.08 11.10 -12.60
C ILE A 37 23.43 11.73 -11.25
N ILE A 38 22.61 12.67 -10.77
CA ILE A 38 22.84 13.37 -9.49
C ILE A 38 22.82 12.37 -8.32
N GLU A 39 21.82 11.49 -8.28
CA GLU A 39 21.71 10.46 -7.24
C GLU A 39 22.92 9.52 -7.26
N LYS A 40 23.44 9.16 -8.45
CA LYS A 40 24.64 8.31 -8.58
C LYS A 40 25.93 9.06 -8.23
N MET A 41 26.03 10.36 -8.55
CA MET A 41 27.20 11.19 -8.20
C MET A 41 27.34 11.35 -6.69
N HIS A 42 26.24 11.58 -5.97
CA HIS A 42 26.25 11.72 -4.50
C HIS A 42 26.04 10.40 -3.75
N MET A 43 26.05 9.25 -4.44
CA MET A 43 25.90 7.96 -3.81
C MET A 43 27.14 7.61 -2.95
N VAL A 44 26.98 7.62 -1.64
CA VAL A 44 28.06 7.31 -0.68
C VAL A 44 28.33 5.80 -0.57
N ALA A 45 27.29 4.98 -0.69
CA ALA A 45 27.41 3.53 -0.64
C ALA A 45 26.32 2.87 -1.49
N THR A 46 26.65 1.71 -2.08
CA THR A 46 25.63 0.84 -2.66
C THR A 46 24.99 0.01 -1.56
N VAL A 47 23.75 -0.42 -1.77
CA VAL A 47 23.05 -1.37 -0.89
C VAL A 47 23.88 -2.63 -0.66
N ALA A 48 24.60 -3.10 -1.68
CA ALA A 48 25.50 -4.25 -1.57
C ALA A 48 26.68 -3.99 -0.61
N ASN A 49 27.33 -2.81 -0.70
CA ASN A 49 28.41 -2.44 0.21
C ASN A 49 27.91 -2.26 1.65
N TRP A 50 26.74 -1.66 1.82
CA TRP A 50 26.09 -1.54 3.12
C TRP A 50 25.83 -2.90 3.77
N TYR A 51 25.28 -3.85 3.01
CA TYR A 51 25.02 -5.20 3.49
C TYR A 51 26.29 -6.01 3.79
N LYS A 52 27.40 -5.74 3.12
CA LYS A 52 28.70 -6.36 3.48
C LYS A 52 29.20 -5.86 4.83
N GLN A 53 29.03 -4.57 5.13
CA GLN A 53 29.56 -3.95 6.35
C GLN A 53 28.67 -4.18 7.57
N ARG A 54 27.35 -4.05 7.40
CA ARG A 54 26.38 -4.10 8.51
C ARG A 54 25.54 -5.37 8.56
N GLY A 55 25.74 -6.27 7.60
CA GLY A 55 24.87 -7.43 7.41
C GLY A 55 23.50 -7.05 6.86
N LYS A 56 22.68 -8.07 6.60
CA LYS A 56 21.25 -7.91 6.29
C LYS A 56 20.45 -8.25 7.55
N HIS A 57 19.42 -7.46 7.85
CA HIS A 57 18.42 -7.90 8.81
C HIS A 57 17.68 -9.12 8.22
N LYS A 58 17.27 -10.06 9.08
CA LYS A 58 16.47 -11.20 8.67
C LYS A 58 15.10 -10.70 8.18
N VAL A 59 14.69 -11.14 6.98
CA VAL A 59 13.38 -10.82 6.41
C VAL A 59 12.44 -12.00 6.64
N TYR A 60 11.42 -11.79 7.46
CA TYR A 60 10.39 -12.77 7.79
C TYR A 60 9.15 -12.48 6.94
N ALA A 61 9.22 -12.87 5.67
CA ALA A 61 8.13 -12.75 4.70
C ALA A 61 7.93 -14.09 3.99
N SER A 62 6.80 -14.27 3.31
CA SER A 62 6.48 -15.51 2.55
C SER A 62 6.33 -16.75 3.45
N GLY A 63 5.67 -16.63 4.60
CA GLY A 63 5.43 -17.77 5.50
C GLY A 63 6.67 -18.26 6.25
N LYS A 64 7.78 -17.51 6.23
CA LYS A 64 8.97 -17.85 7.02
C LYS A 64 8.66 -17.70 8.52
N PRO A 65 9.03 -18.69 9.35
CA PRO A 65 8.81 -18.62 10.80
C PRO A 65 9.63 -17.48 11.41
N LEU A 66 9.02 -16.73 12.31
CA LEU A 66 9.65 -15.64 13.04
C LEU A 66 10.34 -16.21 14.28
N GLU A 67 11.65 -16.12 14.38
CA GLU A 67 12.38 -16.53 15.58
C GLU A 67 12.22 -15.44 16.65
N LEU A 68 11.18 -15.57 17.48
CA LEU A 68 11.00 -14.80 18.72
C LEU A 68 11.49 -15.60 19.91
N ASP A 69 12.03 -14.92 20.93
CA ASP A 69 12.45 -15.54 22.18
C ASP A 69 11.26 -16.12 22.97
N SER A 70 10.07 -15.52 22.82
CA SER A 70 8.82 -16.01 23.39
C SER A 70 7.62 -15.65 22.49
N TYR A 71 6.64 -16.54 22.46
CA TYR A 71 5.32 -16.32 21.87
C TYR A 71 4.25 -16.06 22.93
N GLU A 72 4.64 -15.89 24.18
CA GLU A 72 3.71 -15.50 25.25
C GLU A 72 3.40 -14.01 25.12
N HIS A 73 2.11 -13.69 25.03
CA HIS A 73 1.62 -12.32 24.93
C HIS A 73 0.46 -12.17 25.90
N ASP A 74 0.49 -11.12 26.72
CA ASP A 74 -0.66 -10.73 27.53
C ASP A 74 -1.47 -9.69 26.78
N LEU A 75 -2.75 -10.02 26.53
CA LEU A 75 -3.72 -9.06 26.00
C LEU A 75 -4.46 -8.41 27.16
N TRP A 76 -4.11 -7.17 27.48
CA TRP A 76 -4.89 -6.37 28.41
C TRP A 76 -6.07 -5.73 27.67
N VAL A 77 -7.27 -6.21 27.97
CA VAL A 77 -8.52 -5.66 27.44
C VAL A 77 -9.18 -4.81 28.52
N ASP A 78 -9.42 -3.53 28.22
CA ASP A 78 -10.23 -2.67 29.08
C ASP A 78 -11.67 -3.19 29.15
N PRO A 79 -12.18 -3.57 30.34
CA PRO A 79 -13.53 -4.13 30.47
C PRO A 79 -14.62 -3.15 30.06
N VAL A 80 -14.40 -1.83 30.21
CA VAL A 80 -15.36 -0.79 29.83
C VAL A 80 -15.49 -0.71 28.32
N VAL A 81 -14.36 -0.84 27.60
CA VAL A 81 -14.35 -0.83 26.14
C VAL A 81 -14.90 -2.15 25.59
N ALA A 82 -14.56 -3.28 26.19
CA ALA A 82 -15.08 -4.59 25.80
C ALA A 82 -16.61 -4.69 25.96
N ALA A 83 -17.15 -4.10 27.03
CA ALA A 83 -18.59 -4.06 27.28
C ALA A 83 -19.36 -3.05 26.41
N ARG A 84 -18.67 -2.18 25.66
CA ARG A 84 -19.31 -1.18 24.81
C ARG A 84 -19.95 -1.85 23.58
N VAL A 85 -21.24 -2.13 23.67
CA VAL A 85 -22.04 -2.60 22.54
C VAL A 85 -22.38 -1.41 21.64
N ARG A 86 -21.98 -1.47 20.36
CA ARG A 86 -22.51 -0.56 19.33
C ARG A 86 -23.80 -1.17 18.79
N PRO A 87 -24.97 -0.54 18.96
CA PRO A 87 -26.21 -1.07 18.39
C PRO A 87 -26.06 -1.16 16.86
N ARG A 88 -26.38 -2.34 16.32
CA ARG A 88 -26.57 -2.52 14.88
C ARG A 88 -27.93 -1.93 14.55
N GLU A 89 -27.99 -1.05 13.56
CA GLU A 89 -29.27 -0.68 12.96
C GLU A 89 -29.69 -1.86 12.10
N ASP A 90 -30.86 -2.42 12.38
CA ASP A 90 -31.34 -3.62 11.71
C ASP A 90 -31.54 -3.34 10.21
N GLY A 91 -30.88 -4.11 9.36
CA GLY A 91 -31.10 -4.14 7.91
C GLY A 91 -30.19 -3.27 7.03
N ALA A 92 -29.34 -2.38 7.59
CA ALA A 92 -28.40 -1.60 6.80
C ALA A 92 -27.00 -2.26 6.72
N PRO A 93 -26.39 -2.40 5.53
CA PRO A 93 -25.00 -2.80 5.42
C PRO A 93 -24.08 -1.67 5.94
N ARG A 94 -23.04 -2.03 6.70
CA ARG A 94 -22.09 -1.06 7.29
C ARG A 94 -20.68 -1.18 6.74
N THR A 95 -20.39 -2.26 6.01
CA THR A 95 -19.08 -2.50 5.40
C THR A 95 -19.25 -2.68 3.90
N ALA A 96 -18.23 -2.30 3.13
CA ALA A 96 -18.23 -2.47 1.67
C ALA A 96 -18.51 -3.92 1.25
N HIS A 97 -18.08 -4.90 2.06
CA HIS A 97 -18.35 -6.31 1.82
C HIS A 97 -19.83 -6.67 1.99
N GLU A 98 -20.50 -6.15 3.03
CA GLU A 98 -21.93 -6.35 3.22
C GLU A 98 -22.76 -5.69 2.12
N GLU A 99 -22.36 -4.49 1.66
CA GLU A 99 -22.98 -3.81 0.52
C GLU A 99 -22.83 -4.62 -0.76
N GLU A 100 -21.63 -5.13 -1.04
CA GLU A 100 -21.34 -5.96 -2.21
C GLU A 100 -22.16 -7.26 -2.21
N LEU A 101 -22.26 -7.94 -1.06
CA LEU A 101 -23.10 -9.13 -0.91
C LEU A 101 -24.58 -8.82 -1.13
N MET A 102 -25.07 -7.70 -0.59
CA MET A 102 -26.47 -7.27 -0.78
C MET A 102 -26.76 -6.96 -2.25
N LEU A 103 -25.89 -6.22 -2.93
CA LEU A 103 -25.99 -5.92 -4.36
C LEU A 103 -25.94 -7.20 -5.20
N ARG A 104 -25.07 -8.14 -4.85
CA ARG A 104 -24.97 -9.44 -5.53
C ARG A 104 -26.23 -10.27 -5.38
N ARG A 105 -26.83 -10.30 -4.19
CA ARG A 105 -28.13 -10.95 -3.94
C ARG A 105 -29.24 -10.31 -4.78
N LEU A 106 -29.37 -8.99 -4.72
CA LEU A 106 -30.36 -8.24 -5.51
C LEU A 106 -30.20 -8.48 -7.02
N TYR A 107 -28.95 -8.48 -7.51
CA TYR A 107 -28.65 -8.77 -8.90
C TYR A 107 -29.06 -10.19 -9.30
N ASN A 108 -28.75 -11.19 -8.48
CA ASN A 108 -29.14 -12.58 -8.73
C ASN A 108 -30.66 -12.75 -8.77
N GLU A 109 -31.39 -12.07 -7.90
CA GLU A 109 -32.85 -12.11 -7.88
C GLU A 109 -33.47 -11.46 -9.13
N ILE A 110 -33.01 -10.25 -9.49
CA ILE A 110 -33.54 -9.48 -10.63
C ILE A 110 -33.22 -10.17 -11.96
N VAL A 111 -31.98 -10.64 -12.13
CA VAL A 111 -31.48 -11.15 -13.41
C VAL A 111 -31.73 -12.64 -13.59
N SER A 112 -31.59 -13.43 -12.52
CA SER A 112 -31.64 -14.91 -12.62
C SER A 112 -32.93 -15.52 -12.08
N GLY A 113 -33.79 -14.75 -11.40
CA GLY A 113 -35.03 -15.26 -10.80
C GLY A 113 -34.83 -16.34 -9.72
N ARG A 114 -33.58 -16.53 -9.26
CA ARG A 114 -33.21 -17.52 -8.25
C ARG A 114 -33.13 -16.80 -6.90
N LYS A 115 -34.02 -17.15 -5.97
CA LYS A 115 -33.86 -16.76 -4.57
C LYS A 115 -32.85 -17.70 -3.92
N GLU A 116 -31.78 -17.15 -3.36
CA GLU A 116 -30.89 -17.92 -2.48
C GLU A 116 -31.65 -18.21 -1.18
N GLU A 117 -31.93 -19.49 -0.90
CA GLU A 117 -32.50 -19.91 0.36
C GLU A 117 -31.47 -19.71 1.48
N GLU A 118 -31.92 -19.15 2.61
CA GLU A 118 -31.08 -18.92 3.78
C GLU A 118 -30.64 -20.26 4.37
N LEU A 119 -29.39 -20.65 4.11
CA LEU A 119 -28.82 -21.84 4.75
C LEU A 119 -28.54 -21.53 6.22
N VAL A 120 -29.51 -21.86 7.07
CA VAL A 120 -29.34 -21.84 8.52
C VAL A 120 -28.36 -22.95 8.91
N GLN A 121 -27.17 -22.58 9.38
CA GLN A 121 -26.27 -23.56 10.00
C GLN A 121 -26.91 -24.10 11.27
N LEU A 122 -27.28 -25.39 11.24
CA LEU A 122 -27.70 -26.12 12.44
C LEU A 122 -26.49 -26.24 13.38
N LYS A 123 -26.73 -25.91 14.66
CA LYS A 123 -25.76 -25.99 15.75
C LYS A 123 -25.27 -27.42 16.00
#